data_AF-A0AAV8YNW5-F1
#
_entry.id   AF-A0AAV8YNW5-F1
#
_cell.length_a   1.000
_cell.length_b   1.000
_cell.length_c   1.000
_cell.angle_alpha   90.00
_cell.angle_beta   90.00
_cell.angle_gamma   90.00
#
_symmetry.space_group_name_H-M   'P 1'
#
loop_
_entity.id
_entity.type
_entity.pdbx_description
1 polymer ?
#
loop_
_entity_poly.entity_id
_entity_poly.type
_entity_poly.pdbx_seq_one_letter_code
_entity_poly.pdbx_strand_id
1 'polypeptide(L)'
;MHNSKPVFQLATEFLNITEVLPHSGFLTRYIRSFCQSSTYQEICTTFFFALLGFDSDQLNRTEFSIFLETFPAGTSLKEYKHFLQVVKSGQVKPA
;
A
#
# COMPACT_ATOMS: atom_id res chain seq x y z
N MET A 1 -1.82 -5.57 -31.54
CA MET A 1 -1.91 -5.88 -30.10
C MET A 1 -3.28 -5.44 -29.63
N HIS A 2 -4.11 -6.37 -29.16
CA HIS A 2 -5.50 -6.10 -28.79
C HIS A 2 -5.58 -5.09 -27.64
N ASN A 3 -6.09 -3.90 -27.95
CA ASN A 3 -6.16 -2.73 -27.07
C ASN A 3 -7.47 -2.75 -26.25
N SER A 4 -7.70 -3.81 -25.48
CA SER A 4 -8.77 -3.80 -24.48
C SER A 4 -8.23 -3.19 -23.19
N LYS A 5 -8.81 -2.08 -22.75
CA LYS A 5 -8.52 -1.56 -21.40
C LYS A 5 -8.90 -2.65 -20.39
N PRO A 6 -8.00 -3.11 -19.51
CA PRO A 6 -8.38 -4.04 -18.46
C PRO A 6 -9.49 -3.44 -17.61
N VAL A 7 -10.39 -4.30 -17.09
CA VAL A 7 -11.54 -3.90 -16.25
C VAL A 7 -11.15 -2.92 -15.16
N PHE A 8 -9.95 -3.08 -14.58
CA PHE A 8 -9.39 -2.17 -13.58
C PHE A 8 -9.29 -0.70 -14.06
N GLN A 9 -8.81 -0.47 -15.30
CA GLN A 9 -8.70 0.89 -15.84
C GLN A 9 -10.08 1.53 -16.04
N LEU A 10 -11.03 0.75 -16.55
CA LEU A 10 -12.41 1.21 -16.74
C LEU A 10 -13.06 1.58 -15.40
N ALA A 11 -12.88 0.74 -14.37
CA ALA A 11 -13.39 1.01 -13.03
C ALA A 11 -12.77 2.29 -12.43
N THR A 12 -11.45 2.48 -12.58
CA THR A 12 -10.79 3.70 -12.06
C THR A 12 -11.25 4.97 -12.77
N GLU A 13 -11.52 4.90 -14.09
CA GLU A 13 -12.05 6.03 -14.86
C GLU A 13 -13.49 6.35 -14.46
N PHE A 14 -14.34 5.33 -14.34
CA PHE A 14 -15.75 5.50 -13.95
C PHE A 14 -15.90 6.08 -12.53
N LEU A 15 -15.07 5.63 -11.59
CA LEU A 15 -15.08 6.09 -10.20
C LEU A 15 -14.24 7.36 -9.97
N ASN A 16 -13.62 7.91 -11.02
CA ASN A 16 -12.71 9.06 -10.97
C ASN A 16 -11.61 8.93 -9.89
N ILE A 17 -11.00 7.74 -9.80
CA ILE A 17 -9.94 7.45 -8.83
C ILE A 17 -8.62 7.99 -9.38
N THR A 18 -8.02 8.93 -8.67
CA THR A 18 -6.72 9.53 -9.03
C THR A 18 -5.58 9.11 -8.11
N GLU A 19 -5.89 8.61 -6.91
CA GLU A 19 -4.95 8.25 -5.85
C GLU A 19 -5.21 6.83 -5.33
N VAL A 20 -4.13 6.14 -4.97
CA VAL A 20 -4.13 4.79 -4.43
C VAL A 20 -3.61 4.84 -2.99
N LEU A 21 -4.33 4.19 -2.07
CA LEU A 21 -4.04 4.18 -0.63
C LEU A 21 -3.91 5.59 0.00
N PRO A 22 -4.87 6.50 -0.25
CA PRO A 22 -4.80 7.87 0.27
C PRO A 22 -4.73 7.88 1.80
N HIS A 23 -4.01 8.85 2.35
CA HIS A 23 -3.94 9.01 3.81
C HIS A 23 -5.30 9.47 4.35
N SER A 24 -5.82 8.74 5.33
CA SER A 24 -7.05 9.07 6.04
C SER A 24 -6.77 9.06 7.53
N GLY A 25 -6.74 10.23 8.17
CA GLY A 25 -6.41 10.36 9.59
C GLY A 25 -7.33 9.55 10.52
N PHE A 26 -8.58 9.32 10.13
CA PHE A 26 -9.47 8.42 10.88
C PHE A 26 -9.05 6.96 10.76
N LEU A 27 -8.78 6.50 9.53
CA LEU A 27 -8.40 5.11 9.27
C LEU A 27 -7.03 4.78 9.85
N THR A 28 -6.03 5.65 9.67
CA THR A 28 -4.67 5.42 10.17
C THR A 28 -4.62 5.43 11.69
N ARG A 29 -5.43 6.28 12.36
CA ARG A 29 -5.58 6.27 13.82
C ARG A 29 -6.26 5.00 14.32
N TYR A 30 -7.26 4.49 13.60
CA TYR A 30 -7.90 3.22 13.92
C TYR A 30 -6.90 2.06 13.80
N ILE A 31 -6.15 1.99 12.69
CA ILE A 31 -5.11 0.97 12.47
C ILE A 31 -4.02 1.05 13.54
N ARG A 32 -3.55 2.26 13.89
CA ARG A 32 -2.60 2.48 14.99
C ARG A 32 -3.13 1.88 16.29
N SER A 33 -4.36 2.22 16.67
CA SER A 33 -4.96 1.78 17.92
C SER A 33 -5.15 0.25 17.95
N PHE A 34 -5.54 -0.33 16.82
CA PHE A 34 -5.68 -1.77 16.64
C PHE A 34 -4.33 -2.48 16.77
N CYS A 35 -3.29 -2.02 16.08
CA CYS A 35 -1.96 -2.63 16.06
C CYS A 35 -1.09 -2.34 17.29
N GLN A 36 -1.47 -1.36 18.12
CA GLN A 36 -0.82 -1.10 19.41
C GLN A 36 -1.20 -2.14 20.48
N SER A 37 -2.34 -2.82 20.32
CA SER A 37 -2.75 -3.91 21.20
C SER A 37 -1.80 -5.10 21.06
N SER A 38 -1.27 -5.61 22.19
CA SER A 38 -0.37 -6.76 22.21
C SER A 38 -0.97 -8.01 21.56
N THR A 39 -2.30 -8.16 21.60
CA THR A 39 -3.02 -9.26 20.97
C THR A 39 -2.94 -9.23 19.44
N TYR A 40 -2.92 -8.04 18.84
CA TYR A 40 -2.99 -7.86 17.38
C TYR A 40 -1.66 -7.45 16.73
N GLN A 41 -0.65 -7.10 17.54
CA GLN A 41 0.66 -6.66 17.07
C GLN A 41 1.34 -7.68 16.15
N GLU A 42 1.27 -8.98 16.47
CA GLU A 42 1.83 -10.05 15.61
C GLU A 42 1.11 -10.16 14.26
N ILE A 43 -0.23 -10.01 14.26
CA ILE A 43 -1.01 -10.06 13.02
C ILE A 43 -0.68 -8.86 12.15
N CYS A 44 -0.58 -7.66 12.72
CA CYS A 44 -0.24 -6.45 11.98
C CYS A 44 1.17 -6.52 11.39
N THR A 45 2.16 -6.96 12.17
CA THR A 45 3.55 -7.07 11.69
C THR A 45 3.70 -8.18 10.64
N THR A 46 3.03 -9.33 10.83
CA THR A 46 3.02 -10.41 9.84
C THR A 46 2.37 -9.96 8.53
N PHE A 47 1.24 -9.26 8.59
CA PHE A 47 0.59 -8.71 7.39
C PHE A 47 1.50 -7.71 6.66
N PHE A 48 2.16 -6.82 7.41
CA PHE A 48 3.11 -5.86 6.86
C PHE A 48 4.29 -6.55 6.15
N PHE A 49 4.89 -7.55 6.79
CA PHE A 49 5.99 -8.32 6.21
C PHE A 49 5.56 -9.19 5.02
N ALA A 50 4.32 -9.70 5.00
CA ALA A 50 3.79 -10.42 3.85
C ALA A 50 3.70 -9.52 2.60
N LEU A 51 3.50 -8.22 2.76
CA LEU A 51 3.44 -7.26 1.66
C LEU A 51 4.82 -6.75 1.22
N LEU A 52 5.73 -6.52 2.17
CA LEU A 52 6.97 -5.77 1.91
C LEU A 52 8.25 -6.61 2.06
N GLY A 53 8.15 -7.86 2.49
CA GLY A 53 9.27 -8.75 2.78
C GLY A 53 9.54 -8.88 4.28
N PHE A 54 10.05 -10.03 4.71
CA PHE A 54 10.28 -10.35 6.12
C PHE A 54 11.66 -9.89 6.59
N ASP A 55 11.69 -9.05 7.63
CA ASP A 55 12.89 -8.67 8.37
C ASP A 55 12.49 -8.23 9.80
N SER A 56 12.28 -9.22 10.68
CA SER A 56 11.81 -8.98 12.05
C SER A 56 12.81 -8.24 12.91
N ASP A 57 14.09 -8.44 12.65
CA ASP A 57 15.18 -7.96 13.51
C ASP A 57 15.37 -6.45 13.35
N GLN A 58 15.04 -5.91 12.17
CA GLN A 58 15.07 -4.47 11.89
C GLN A 58 13.80 -3.73 12.31
N LEU A 59 12.72 -4.44 12.65
CA LEU A 59 11.46 -3.80 13.01
C LEU A 59 11.35 -3.55 14.51
N ASN A 60 11.42 -2.28 14.92
CA ASN A 60 11.08 -1.89 16.28
C ASN A 60 9.55 -2.00 16.50
N ARG A 61 9.14 -3.11 17.10
CA ARG A 61 7.72 -3.45 17.34
C ARG A 61 6.98 -2.42 18.22
N THR A 62 7.67 -1.79 19.16
CA THR A 62 7.08 -0.78 20.05
C THR A 62 6.65 0.47 19.26
N GLU A 63 7.46 0.87 18.29
CA GLU A 63 7.23 2.06 17.46
C GLU A 63 6.40 1.77 16.19
N PHE A 64 6.18 0.50 15.87
CA PHE A 64 5.49 0.09 14.64
C PHE A 64 4.09 0.70 14.50
N SER A 65 3.32 0.77 15.60
CA SER A 65 1.98 1.37 15.58
C SER A 65 1.99 2.86 15.26
N ILE A 66 3.05 3.59 15.67
CA ILE A 66 3.24 5.01 15.36
C ILE A 66 3.62 5.17 13.89
N PHE A 67 4.50 4.31 13.37
CA PHE A 67 4.84 4.28 11.95
C PHE A 67 3.60 4.12 11.05
N LEU A 68 2.70 3.20 11.39
CA LEU A 68 1.43 2.96 10.66
C LEU A 68 0.46 4.16 10.68
N GLU A 69 0.66 5.16 11.53
CA GLU A 69 -0.17 6.38 11.49
C GLU A 69 0.15 7.26 10.28
N THR A 70 1.40 7.16 9.80
CA THR A 70 1.93 7.95 8.67
C THR A 70 1.98 7.15 7.37
N PHE A 71 2.03 5.82 7.47
CA PHE A 71 2.13 4.91 6.35
C PHE A 71 0.81 4.15 6.10
N PRO A 72 0.37 3.98 4.84
CA PRO A 72 0.87 4.62 3.62
C PRO A 72 0.37 6.07 3.50
N ALA A 73 1.18 6.94 2.89
CA ALA A 73 0.85 8.35 2.66
C ALA A 73 0.12 8.62 1.34
N GLY A 74 -0.25 7.56 0.60
CA GLY A 74 -0.83 7.66 -0.73
C GLY A 74 0.20 7.68 -1.87
N THR A 75 -0.25 7.30 -3.06
CA THR A 75 0.48 7.45 -4.32
C THR A 75 -0.48 7.72 -5.47
N SER A 76 -0.02 8.38 -6.53
CA SER A 76 -0.87 8.63 -7.70
C SER A 76 -1.20 7.32 -8.43
N LEU A 77 -2.40 7.26 -9.01
CA LEU A 77 -2.79 6.12 -9.85
C LEU A 77 -1.86 5.95 -11.07
N LYS A 78 -1.28 7.05 -11.58
CA LYS A 78 -0.28 7.00 -12.66
C LYS A 78 0.97 6.24 -12.21
N GLU A 79 1.48 6.56 -11.03
CA GLU A 79 2.67 5.92 -10.46
C GLU A 79 2.42 4.42 -10.21
N TYR A 80 1.27 4.08 -9.62
CA TYR A 80 0.90 2.68 -9.42
C TYR A 80 0.81 1.90 -10.74
N LYS A 81 0.20 2.49 -11.79
CA LYS A 81 0.16 1.88 -13.13
C LYS A 81 1.55 1.69 -13.71
N HIS A 82 2.45 2.67 -13.52
CA HIS A 82 3.81 2.57 -13.99
C HIS A 82 4.58 1.45 -13.27
N PHE A 83 4.44 1.34 -11.95
CA PHE A 83 5.01 0.23 -11.17
C PHE A 83 4.55 -1.14 -11.70
N LEU A 84 3.25 -1.31 -11.99
CA LEU A 84 2.74 -2.55 -12.60
C LEU A 84 3.32 -2.85 -13.98
N GLN A 85 3.61 -1.82 -14.79
CA GLN A 85 4.31 -2.00 -16.07
C GLN A 85 5.74 -2.50 -15.86
N VAL A 86 6.45 -1.97 -14.87
CA VAL A 86 7.80 -2.43 -14.51
C VAL A 86 7.75 -3.89 -14.06
N VAL A 87 6.83 -4.25 -13.17
CA VAL A 87 6.66 -5.65 -12.71
C VAL A 87 6.36 -6.60 -13.89
N LYS A 88 5.52 -6.18 -14.85
CA LYS A 88 5.16 -7.00 -16.00
C LYS A 88 6.27 -7.12 -17.05
N SER A 89 7.03 -6.05 -17.27
CA SER A 89 8.03 -5.98 -18.34
C SER A 89 9.47 -6.26 -17.90
N GLY A 90 9.74 -6.18 -16.59
CA GLY A 90 11.09 -6.23 -16.03
C GLY A 90 11.95 -5.01 -16.38
N GLN A 91 11.38 -3.93 -16.92
CA GLN A 91 12.11 -2.78 -17.42
C GLN A 91 11.56 -1.48 -16.84
N VAL A 92 12.45 -0.61 -16.37
CA VAL A 92 12.11 0.77 -16.02
C VAL A 92 12.14 1.60 -17.29
N LYS A 93 11.03 2.25 -17.61
CA LYS A 93 10.90 3.18 -18.73
C LYS A 93 10.48 4.55 -18.19
N PRO A 94 10.72 5.65 -18.91
CA PRO A 94 10.15 6.94 -18.51
C PRO A 94 8.62 6.88 -18.42
N ALA A 95 8.05 7.54 -17.40
CA ALA A 95 6.62 7.52 -17.05
C ALA A 95 5.78 8.61 -17.74
#